data_AF-A0A6B2VGY2-F1
#
_entry.id   AF-A0A6B2VGY2-F1
#
_cell.length_a   1.000
_cell.length_b   1.000
_cell.length_c   1.000
_cell.angle_alpha   90.00
_cell.angle_beta   90.00
_cell.angle_gamma   90.00
#
_symmetry.space_group_name_H-M   'P 1'
#
loop_
_entity.id
_entity.type
_entity.pdbx_description
1 polymer ?
#
loop_
_entity_poly.entity_id
_entity_poly.type
_entity_poly.pdbx_seq_one_letter_code
_entity_poly.pdbx_strand_id
1 'polypeptide(L)'
;MCVFPTRLPPTLLSHGELPYPRGTFVVDDRTGCKGELQGVIEERTKKGDRLISRTAYMRPRGGGVEWEAPLNRIRLADDNG
;
A
#
# COMPACT_ATOMS: atom_id res chain seq x y z
N MET A 1 33.24 9.38 -19.90
CA MET A 1 31.91 9.94 -19.56
C MET A 1 31.14 8.89 -18.78
N CYS A 2 30.98 9.05 -17.48
CA CYS A 2 30.15 8.16 -16.67
C CYS A 2 28.70 8.60 -16.80
N VAL A 3 27.86 7.76 -17.39
CA VAL A 3 26.41 8.00 -17.49
C VAL A 3 25.83 7.61 -16.13
N PHE A 4 25.63 8.58 -15.24
CA PHE A 4 24.86 8.32 -14.01
C PHE A 4 23.41 8.12 -14.43
N PRO A 5 22.75 7.00 -14.07
CA PRO A 5 21.34 6.83 -14.36
C PRO A 5 20.60 8.03 -13.78
N THR A 6 19.72 8.61 -14.59
CA THR A 6 18.85 9.73 -14.25
C THR A 6 18.35 9.57 -12.82
N ARG A 7 18.77 10.48 -11.93
CA ARG A 7 18.31 10.51 -10.54
C ARG A 7 16.79 10.43 -10.57
N LEU A 8 16.22 9.37 -9.99
CA LEU A 8 14.78 9.30 -9.77
C LEU A 8 14.39 10.61 -9.05
N PRO A 9 13.35 11.32 -9.53
CA PRO A 9 12.94 12.56 -8.92
C PRO A 9 12.66 12.28 -7.44
N PRO A 10 13.06 13.17 -6.52
CA PRO A 10 12.88 12.90 -5.11
C PRO A 10 11.39 12.77 -4.81
N THR A 11 11.02 11.68 -4.13
CA THR A 11 9.65 11.39 -3.72
C THR A 11 9.43 11.73 -2.25
N LEU A 12 8.16 11.87 -1.88
CA LEU A 12 7.70 11.99 -0.50
C LEU A 12 6.71 10.86 -0.24
N LEU A 13 6.89 10.20 0.90
CA LEU A 13 5.92 9.25 1.44
C LEU A 13 5.02 10.00 2.42
N SER A 14 3.72 9.86 2.24
CA SER A 14 2.72 10.43 3.15
C SER A 14 1.69 9.37 3.52
N HIS A 15 1.00 9.58 4.64
CA HIS A 15 -0.13 8.73 5.00
C HIS A 15 -1.33 9.11 4.13
N GLY A 16 -1.80 8.14 3.35
CA GLY A 16 -3.00 8.29 2.54
C GLY A 16 -4.27 8.06 3.34
N GLU A 17 -5.37 8.48 2.74
CA GLU A 17 -6.68 8.09 3.23
C GLU A 17 -6.89 6.59 3.05
N LEU A 18 -7.39 5.95 4.10
CA LEU A 18 -7.76 4.55 4.07
C LEU A 18 -9.07 4.39 3.28
N PRO A 19 -9.15 3.50 2.27
CA PRO A 19 -10.40 3.26 1.54
C PRO A 19 -11.47 2.59 2.41
N TYR A 20 -11.04 1.93 3.49
CA TYR A 20 -11.90 1.22 4.44
C TYR A 20 -11.46 1.56 5.87
N PRO A 21 -12.33 1.44 6.87
CA PRO A 21 -11.94 1.63 8.26
C PRO A 21 -10.69 0.81 8.62
N ARG A 22 -9.81 1.37 9.45
CA ARG A 22 -8.67 0.62 9.98
C ARG A 22 -9.17 -0.63 10.71
N GLY A 23 -8.52 -1.77 10.49
CA GLY A 23 -8.96 -3.08 10.98
C GLY A 23 -9.92 -3.81 10.04
N THR A 24 -10.29 -3.21 8.90
CA THR A 24 -11.10 -3.92 7.88
C THR A 24 -10.32 -5.11 7.34
N PHE A 25 -10.98 -6.27 7.28
CA PHE A 25 -10.40 -7.47 6.72
C PHE A 25 -10.38 -7.39 5.19
N VAL A 26 -9.19 -7.53 4.62
CA VAL A 26 -8.92 -7.41 3.20
C VAL A 26 -8.11 -8.58 2.69
N VAL A 27 -8.20 -8.84 1.39
CA VAL A 27 -7.43 -9.85 0.68
C VAL A 27 -6.60 -9.20 -0.41
N ASP A 28 -5.33 -9.59 -0.51
CA ASP A 28 -4.51 -9.29 -1.67
C ASP A 28 -4.84 -10.29 -2.79
N ASP A 29 -5.41 -9.80 -3.88
CA ASP A 29 -5.87 -10.62 -5.00
C ASP A 29 -4.75 -11.44 -5.66
N ARG A 30 -3.50 -10.96 -5.59
CA ARG A 30 -2.35 -11.62 -6.23
C ARG A 30 -1.80 -12.78 -5.43
N THR A 31 -1.65 -12.60 -4.12
CA THR A 31 -1.04 -13.60 -3.22
C THR A 31 -2.09 -14.46 -2.52
N GLY A 32 -3.35 -14.02 -2.48
CA GLY A 32 -4.41 -14.63 -1.68
C GLY A 32 -4.25 -14.39 -0.17
N CYS A 33 -3.24 -13.62 0.26
CA CYS A 33 -3.02 -13.30 1.67
C CYS A 33 -4.16 -12.43 2.20
N LYS A 34 -4.74 -12.82 3.33
CA LYS A 34 -5.81 -12.10 4.00
C LYS A 34 -5.32 -11.49 5.31
N GLY A 35 -5.67 -10.24 5.56
CA GLY A 35 -5.22 -9.50 6.75
C GLY A 35 -6.08 -8.29 7.03
N GLU A 36 -5.82 -7.66 8.16
CA GLU A 36 -6.43 -6.41 8.57
C GLU A 36 -5.69 -5.24 7.93
N LEU A 37 -6.44 -4.32 7.31
CA LEU A 37 -5.91 -3.10 6.74
C LEU A 37 -5.51 -2.13 7.86
N GLN A 38 -4.23 -1.77 7.90
CA GLN A 38 -3.65 -0.94 8.96
C GLN A 38 -3.41 0.50 8.52
N GLY A 39 -3.08 0.71 7.25
CA GLY A 39 -2.73 2.03 6.72
C GLY A 39 -2.63 2.04 5.19
N VAL A 40 -2.56 3.23 4.61
CA VAL A 40 -2.15 3.44 3.23
C VAL A 40 -0.99 4.44 3.22
N ILE A 41 0.03 4.14 2.43
CA ILE A 41 1.15 5.02 2.14
C ILE A 41 0.99 5.49 0.70
N GLU A 42 1.02 6.81 0.52
CA GLU A 42 1.04 7.44 -0.79
C GLU A 42 2.44 7.93 -1.09
N GLU A 43 2.96 7.55 -2.25
CA GLU A 43 4.17 8.12 -2.78
C GLU A 43 3.84 9.24 -3.76
N ARG A 44 4.39 10.43 -3.54
CA ARG A 44 4.20 11.60 -4.41
C ARG A 44 5.54 12.18 -4.88
N THR A 45 5.57 12.82 -6.05
CA THR A 45 6.74 13.58 -6.49
C THR A 45 6.90 14.86 -5.66
N LYS A 46 8.11 15.18 -5.18
CA LYS A 46 8.38 16.50 -4.56
C LYS A 46 8.09 17.65 -5.50
N LYS A 47 8.31 17.43 -6.79
CA LYS A 47 8.04 18.42 -7.84
C LYS A 47 6.62 18.19 -8.35
N GLY A 48 5.70 19.07 -7.99
CA GLY A 48 4.32 19.09 -8.51
C GLY A 48 3.30 18.20 -7.81
N ASP A 49 3.64 17.60 -6.66
CA ASP A 49 2.74 16.80 -5.80
C ASP A 49 1.97 15.70 -6.55
N ARG A 50 2.59 15.11 -7.58
CA ARG A 50 1.92 14.09 -8.40
C ARG A 50 1.97 12.77 -7.66
N LEU A 51 0.82 12.15 -7.45
CA LEU A 51 0.70 10.79 -6.92
C LEU A 51 1.35 9.79 -7.90
N ILE A 52 2.33 9.04 -7.40
CA ILE A 52 3.04 7.97 -8.12
C ILE A 52 2.41 6.62 -7.78
N SER A 53 2.24 6.33 -6.48
CA SER A 53 1.78 5.03 -6.01
C SER A 53 0.98 5.14 -4.72
N ARG A 54 0.12 4.15 -4.50
CA ARG A 54 -0.62 3.93 -3.25
C ARG A 54 -0.39 2.50 -2.80
N THR A 55 0.18 2.35 -1.61
CA THR A 55 0.54 1.06 -1.03
C THR A 55 -0.27 0.87 0.26
N ALA A 56 -1.04 -0.19 0.34
CA ALA A 56 -1.73 -0.61 1.56
C ALA A 56 -0.77 -1.39 2.47
N TYR A 57 -0.86 -1.11 3.77
CA TYR A 57 -0.16 -1.85 4.81
C TYR A 57 -1.16 -2.74 5.54
N MET A 58 -0.85 -4.04 5.64
CA MET A 58 -1.75 -5.05 6.17
C MET A 58 -1.06 -5.93 7.21
N ARG A 59 -1.86 -6.43 8.14
CA ARG A 59 -1.40 -7.33 9.20
C ARG A 59 -2.22 -8.63 9.19
N PRO A 60 -1.59 -9.82 9.28
CA PRO A 60 -2.33 -11.07 9.34
C PRO A 60 -3.09 -11.19 10.66
N ARG A 61 -4.32 -11.71 10.60
CA ARG A 61 -5.14 -12.00 11.78
C ARG A 61 -4.57 -13.22 12.51
N GLY A 62 -4.32 -13.09 13.81
CA GLY A 62 -3.64 -14.12 14.61
C GLY A 62 -2.12 -13.94 14.74
N GLY A 63 -1.57 -12.85 14.19
CA GLY A 63 -0.14 -12.55 14.24
C GLY A 63 0.62 -13.08 13.02
N GLY A 64 1.87 -12.64 12.86
CA GLY A 64 2.70 -12.94 11.70
C GLY A 64 3.38 -11.69 11.14
N VAL A 65 3.99 -11.84 9.96
CA VAL A 65 4.72 -10.76 9.29
C VAL A 65 3.72 -9.82 8.62
N GLU A 66 3.82 -8.54 8.96
CA GLU A 66 3.08 -7.48 8.27
C GLU A 66 3.62 -7.33 6.84
N TRP A 67 2.73 -7.05 5.89
CA TRP A 67 3.12 -6.90 4.50
C TRP A 67 2.47 -5.69 3.85
N GLU A 68 3.10 -5.25 2.77
CA GLU A 68 2.65 -4.17 1.93
C GLU A 68 2.20 -4.69 0.57
N ALA A 69 1.12 -4.14 0.01
CA ALA A 69 0.74 -4.40 -1.37
C ALA A 69 0.07 -3.18 -2.02
N PRO A 70 0.06 -3.09 -3.36
CA PRO A 70 -0.58 -1.98 -4.06
C PRO A 70 -2.06 -1.90 -3.73
N LEU A 71 -2.56 -0.70 -3.41
CA LEU A 71 -3.95 -0.48 -2.98
C LEU A 71 -4.98 -1.02 -3.99
N ASN A 72 -4.68 -0.92 -5.29
CA ASN A 72 -5.53 -1.40 -6.38
C ASN A 72 -5.75 -2.94 -6.34
N ARG A 73 -4.81 -3.69 -5.73
CA ARG A 73 -4.92 -5.15 -5.60
C ARG A 73 -5.68 -5.60 -4.36
N ILE A 74 -5.95 -4.67 -3.44
CA ILE A 74 -6.61 -4.97 -2.19
C ILE A 74 -8.11 -4.93 -2.39
N ARG A 75 -8.76 -6.01 -2.01
CA ARG A 75 -10.21 -6.14 -2.02
C ARG A 75 -10.70 -6.42 -0.61
N LEU A 76 -11.93 -6.00 -0.31
CA LEU A 76 -12.63 -6.48 0.86
C LEU A 76 -12.65 -8.00 0.84
N ALA A 77 -12.16 -8.62 1.91
CA ALA A 77 -12.34 -10.04 2.10
C ALA A 77 -13.80 -10.23 2.50
N ASP A 78 -14.57 -10.92 1.67
CA ASP A 78 -15.94 -11.30 2.01
C ASP A 78 -15.88 -12.17 3.27
N ASP A 79 -16.40 -11.65 4.38
CA ASP A 79 -16.62 -12.39 5.63
C ASP A 79 -17.88 -13.24 5.44
N ASN A 80 -17.85 -14.16 4.48
CA ASN A 80 -18.82 -15.24 4.46
C ASN A 80 -18.32 -16.24 5.50
N GLY A 81 -18.87 -16.09 6.71
CA GLY A 81 -18.68 -16.99 7.85
C GLY A 81 -19.13 -18.42 7.59
#